data_AF-A0A4P5QT21-F1
#
_entry.id   AF-A0A4P5QT21-F1
#
_cell.length_a   1.000
_cell.length_b   1.000
_cell.length_c   1.000
_cell.angle_alpha   90.00
_cell.angle_beta   90.00
_cell.angle_gamma   90.00
#
_symmetry.space_group_name_H-M   'P 1'
#
loop_
_entity.id
_entity.type
_entity.pdbx_description
1 polymer ?
#
loop_
_entity_poly.entity_id
_entity_poly.type
_entity_poly.pdbx_seq_one_letter_code
_entity_poly.pdbx_strand_id
1 'polypeptide(L)'
;MEDHLIFGALTDDGTLLDEPIASRLFTLPGRVTGSCLSIAPDEIGEAIGRRQATIQRTISERNARFFEAEAEKLDGWADDLKLVLDREIKEIDRQIRETRRAALAAPTLDEKLAAQKQVRALESHRATRRRALFEHQDEIDARRDDLIAETEGKLAQQCALNPLFTIRWQIL
;
A
#
# COMPACT_ATOMS: atom_id res chain seq x y z
N MET A 1 -2.23 -0.93 -14.75
CA MET A 1 -3.11 -0.08 -15.58
C MET A 1 -4.49 -0.66 -15.43
N GLU A 2 -5.45 0.13 -14.96
CA GLU A 2 -6.85 -0.29 -14.81
C GLU A 2 -7.66 0.49 -15.85
N ASP A 3 -8.35 -0.22 -16.73
CA ASP A 3 -9.16 0.39 -17.79
C ASP A 3 -10.63 0.26 -17.43
N HIS A 4 -11.37 1.37 -17.52
CA HIS A 4 -12.81 1.40 -17.28
C HIS A 4 -13.53 1.89 -18.53
N LEU A 5 -14.54 1.14 -18.96
CA LEU A 5 -15.48 1.60 -19.97
C LEU A 5 -16.56 2.43 -19.29
N ILE A 6 -16.73 3.68 -19.75
CA ILE A 6 -17.76 4.60 -19.27
C ILE A 6 -18.81 4.74 -20.36
N PHE A 7 -20.08 4.49 -20.00
CA PHE A 7 -21.20 4.63 -20.94
C PHE A 7 -22.08 5.81 -20.54
N GLY A 8 -22.39 6.66 -21.52
CA GLY A 8 -23.42 7.69 -21.41
C GLY A 8 -24.39 7.55 -22.57
N ALA A 9 -25.69 7.60 -22.28
CA ALA A 9 -26.72 7.56 -23.31
C ALA A 9 -27.85 8.52 -22.96
N LEU A 10 -28.37 9.17 -24.00
CA LEU A 10 -29.50 10.09 -23.92
C LEU A 10 -30.53 9.63 -24.96
N THR A 11 -31.80 9.57 -24.56
CA THR A 11 -32.92 9.32 -25.47
C THR A 11 -33.34 10.60 -26.19
N ASP A 12 -34.09 10.45 -27.29
CA ASP A 12 -34.55 11.60 -28.10
C ASP A 12 -35.52 12.54 -27.35
N ASP A 13 -36.12 12.08 -26.25
CA ASP A 13 -36.96 12.89 -25.37
C ASP A 13 -36.16 13.65 -24.29
N GLY A 14 -34.82 13.55 -24.31
CA GLY A 14 -33.93 14.22 -23.36
C GLY A 14 -33.72 13.45 -22.05
N THR A 15 -34.17 12.20 -21.94
CA THR A 15 -33.95 11.38 -20.74
C THR A 15 -32.55 10.77 -20.74
N LEU A 16 -31.79 11.00 -19.66
CA LEU A 16 -30.48 10.37 -19.46
C LEU A 16 -30.67 8.93 -18.97
N LEU A 17 -30.00 7.97 -19.62
CA LEU A 17 -30.02 6.57 -19.20
C LEU A 17 -28.88 6.29 -18.20
N ASP A 18 -29.17 5.46 -17.21
CA ASP A 18 -28.15 4.94 -16.31
C ASP A 18 -27.15 4.04 -17.04
N GLU A 19 -25.89 4.05 -16.58
CA GLU A 19 -24.79 3.30 -17.19
C GLU A 19 -25.08 1.80 -17.42
N PRO A 20 -25.69 1.04 -16.49
CA PRO A 20 -25.98 -0.38 -16.74
C PRO A 20 -26.96 -0.59 -17.89
N ILE A 21 -27.91 0.34 -18.08
CA ILE A 21 -28.88 0.30 -19.17
C ILE A 21 -28.17 0.65 -20.49
N ALA A 22 -27.38 1.74 -20.48
CA ALA A 22 -26.59 2.16 -21.63
C ALA A 22 -25.61 1.06 -22.09
N SER A 23 -24.91 0.42 -21.15
CA SER A 23 -24.01 -0.71 -21.42
C SER A 23 -24.76 -1.92 -21.98
N ARG A 24 -25.96 -2.22 -21.45
CA ARG A 24 -26.78 -3.32 -21.95
C ARG A 24 -27.23 -3.11 -23.39
N LEU A 25 -27.42 -1.88 -23.87
CA LEU A 25 -27.73 -1.61 -25.27
C LEU A 25 -26.62 -2.14 -26.21
N PHE A 26 -25.36 -2.10 -25.77
CA PHE A 26 -24.23 -2.62 -26.55
C PHE A 26 -24.15 -4.15 -26.60
N THR A 27 -24.88 -4.86 -25.73
CA THR A 27 -24.94 -6.33 -25.75
C THR A 27 -26.08 -6.87 -26.60
N LEU A 28 -26.99 -5.99 -27.03
CA LEU A 28 -28.11 -6.37 -27.90
C LEU A 28 -27.66 -6.52 -29.35
N PRO A 29 -28.19 -7.52 -30.09
CA PRO A 29 -27.93 -7.65 -31.52
C PRO A 29 -28.55 -6.45 -32.25
N GLY A 30 -27.76 -5.80 -33.11
CA GLY A 30 -28.19 -4.65 -33.90
C GLY A 30 -27.77 -4.77 -35.36
N ARG A 31 -28.30 -3.87 -36.19
CA ARG A 31 -27.87 -3.69 -37.58
C ARG A 31 -27.54 -2.23 -37.81
N VAL A 32 -26.50 -1.95 -38.59
CA VAL A 32 -26.12 -0.59 -38.97
C VAL A 32 -27.13 -0.08 -40.00
N THR A 33 -27.89 0.95 -39.63
CA THR A 33 -28.94 1.54 -40.48
C THR A 33 -28.50 2.82 -41.20
N GLY A 34 -27.35 3.40 -40.82
CA GLY A 34 -26.80 4.60 -41.44
C GLY A 34 -25.63 5.19 -40.66
N SER A 35 -25.12 6.33 -41.14
CA SER A 35 -24.06 7.09 -40.48
C SER A 35 -24.62 8.02 -39.40
N CYS A 36 -24.00 8.01 -38.22
CA CYS A 36 -24.26 8.99 -37.18
C CYS A 36 -23.52 10.30 -37.51
N LEU A 37 -24.26 11.34 -37.93
CA LEU A 37 -23.69 12.66 -38.27
C LEU A 37 -23.90 13.71 -37.17
N SER A 38 -24.56 13.32 -36.07
CA SER A 38 -24.89 14.20 -34.95
C SER A 38 -23.76 14.24 -33.92
N ILE A 39 -23.44 15.45 -33.46
CA ILE A 39 -22.58 15.68 -32.30
C ILE A 39 -23.31 15.19 -31.05
N ALA A 40 -22.61 14.52 -30.13
CA ALA A 40 -23.18 14.10 -28.86
C ALA A 40 -23.62 15.33 -28.05
N PRO A 41 -24.83 15.33 -27.46
CA PRO A 41 -25.27 16.40 -26.57
C PRO A 41 -24.34 16.58 -25.36
N ASP A 42 -24.22 17.82 -24.88
CA ASP A 42 -23.33 18.17 -23.76
C ASP A 42 -23.70 17.43 -22.46
N GLU A 43 -24.98 17.10 -22.27
CA GLU A 43 -25.49 16.34 -21.13
C GLU A 43 -24.86 14.94 -21.03
N ILE A 44 -24.52 14.33 -22.17
CA ILE A 44 -23.78 13.06 -22.20
C ILE A 44 -22.36 13.27 -21.68
N GLY A 45 -21.72 14.37 -22.06
CA GLY A 45 -20.40 14.77 -21.56
C GLY A 45 -20.41 14.98 -20.04
N GLU A 46 -21.43 15.65 -19.50
CA GLU A 46 -21.59 15.84 -18.05
C GLU A 46 -21.82 14.52 -17.30
N ALA A 47 -22.61 13.61 -17.88
CA ALA A 47 -22.84 12.28 -17.33
C ALA A 47 -21.54 11.45 -17.28
N ILE A 48 -20.77 11.44 -18.38
CA ILE A 48 -19.46 10.79 -18.47
C ILE A 48 -18.51 11.40 -17.44
N GLY A 49 -18.46 12.72 -17.32
CA GLY A 49 -17.60 13.43 -16.36
C GLY A 49 -17.92 13.08 -14.91
N ARG A 50 -19.20 13.04 -14.52
CA ARG A 50 -19.63 12.59 -13.18
C ARG A 50 -19.21 11.15 -12.91
N ARG A 51 -19.32 10.27 -13.92
CA ARG A 51 -18.94 8.87 -13.79
C ARG A 51 -17.42 8.71 -13.64
N GLN A 52 -16.64 9.42 -14.46
CA GLN A 52 -15.20 9.46 -14.34
C GLN A 52 -14.76 9.91 -12.95
N ALA A 53 -15.33 11.00 -12.42
CA ALA A 53 -15.02 11.49 -11.07
C ALA A 53 -15.34 10.45 -9.99
N THR A 54 -16.44 9.70 -10.15
CA THR A 54 -16.81 8.61 -9.23
C THR A 54 -15.78 7.48 -9.24
N ILE A 55 -15.38 7.03 -10.44
CA ILE A 55 -14.36 5.97 -10.60
C ILE A 55 -13.04 6.42 -9.98
N GLN A 56 -12.57 7.64 -10.29
CA GLN A 56 -11.35 8.20 -9.73
C GLN A 56 -11.40 8.28 -8.20
N ARG A 57 -12.54 8.70 -7.64
CA ARG A 57 -12.74 8.72 -6.19
C ARG A 57 -12.64 7.33 -5.58
N THR A 58 -13.30 6.33 -6.16
CA THR A 58 -13.24 4.94 -5.66
C THR A 58 -11.82 4.38 -5.72
N ILE A 59 -11.08 4.64 -6.79
CA ILE A 59 -9.66 4.24 -6.91
C ILE A 59 -8.83 4.93 -5.82
N SER A 60 -9.02 6.23 -5.62
CA SER A 60 -8.32 6.99 -4.59
C SER A 60 -8.61 6.47 -3.17
N GLU A 61 -9.88 6.21 -2.85
CA GLU A 61 -10.29 5.64 -1.56
C GLU A 61 -9.69 4.23 -1.35
N ARG A 62 -9.63 3.40 -2.40
CA ARG A 62 -8.97 2.09 -2.35
C ARG A 62 -7.47 2.21 -2.11
N ASN A 63 -6.81 3.14 -2.78
CA ASN A 63 -5.38 3.40 -2.61
C ASN A 63 -5.08 3.92 -1.20
N ALA A 64 -5.91 4.82 -0.66
CA ALA A 64 -5.79 5.33 0.70
C ALA A 64 -5.91 4.22 1.74
N ARG A 65 -6.91 3.33 1.61
CA ARG A 65 -7.05 2.17 2.50
C ARG A 65 -5.88 1.19 2.41
N PHE A 66 -5.36 0.97 1.21
CA PHE A 66 -4.18 0.14 1.01
C PHE A 66 -2.96 0.74 1.73
N PHE A 67 -2.72 2.03 1.54
CA PHE A 67 -1.63 2.75 2.20
C PHE A 67 -1.73 2.67 3.72
N GLU A 68 -2.92 2.97 4.28
CA GLU A 68 -3.17 2.93 5.72
C GLU A 68 -2.91 1.54 6.31
N ALA A 69 -3.40 0.48 5.65
CA ALA A 69 -3.18 -0.89 6.09
C ALA A 69 -1.71 -1.32 6.04
N GLU A 70 -0.95 -0.86 5.03
CA GLU A 70 0.46 -1.21 4.92
C GLU A 70 1.32 -0.40 5.91
N ALA A 71 0.97 0.87 6.15
CA ALA A 71 1.58 1.70 7.18
C ALA A 71 1.37 1.10 8.58
N GLU A 72 0.15 0.67 8.92
CA GLU A 72 -0.16 0.03 10.21
C GLU A 72 0.67 -1.25 10.43
N LYS A 73 0.86 -2.05 9.37
CA LYS A 73 1.73 -3.24 9.46
C LYS A 73 3.18 -2.89 9.73
N LEU A 74 3.71 -1.86 9.06
CA LEU A 74 5.09 -1.40 9.27
C LEU A 74 5.28 -0.89 10.70
N ASP A 75 4.31 -0.14 11.22
CA ASP A 75 4.32 0.34 12.61
C ASP A 75 4.28 -0.80 13.62
N GLY A 76 3.36 -1.77 13.44
CA GLY A 76 3.27 -2.94 14.30
C GLY A 76 4.53 -3.79 14.27
N TRP A 77 5.11 -3.99 13.08
CA TRP A 77 6.38 -4.70 12.93
C TRP A 77 7.55 -3.98 13.63
N ALA A 78 7.59 -2.64 13.53
CA ALA A 78 8.59 -1.83 14.23
C ALA A 78 8.51 -1.99 15.75
N ASP A 79 7.29 -1.94 16.30
CA ASP A 79 7.06 -2.10 17.74
C ASP A 79 7.42 -3.50 18.24
N ASP A 80 7.02 -4.54 17.51
CA ASP A 80 7.35 -5.93 17.85
C ASP A 80 8.86 -6.18 17.86
N LEU A 81 9.55 -5.70 16.83
CA LEU A 81 10.99 -5.87 16.68
C LEU A 81 11.77 -5.14 17.77
N LYS A 82 11.36 -3.91 18.08
CA LYS A 82 11.90 -3.14 19.20
C LYS A 82 11.70 -3.87 20.52
N LEU A 83 10.50 -4.41 20.78
CA LEU A 83 10.19 -5.14 22.00
C LEU A 83 11.05 -6.39 22.15
N VAL A 84 11.23 -7.16 21.08
CA VAL A 84 12.06 -8.38 21.07
C VAL A 84 13.52 -8.03 21.38
N LEU A 85 14.08 -7.05 20.67
CA LEU A 85 15.48 -6.65 20.85
C LEU A 85 15.75 -6.04 22.23
N ASP A 86 14.82 -5.23 22.76
CA ASP A 86 14.94 -4.68 24.12
C ASP A 86 14.94 -5.78 25.18
N ARG A 87 14.12 -6.83 25.00
CA ARG A 87 14.11 -8.00 25.90
C ARG A 87 15.43 -8.76 25.82
N GLU A 88 15.95 -9.01 24.62
CA GLU A 88 17.24 -9.67 24.42
C GLU A 88 18.39 -8.89 25.08
N ILE A 89 18.45 -7.57 24.88
CA ILE A 89 19.48 -6.72 25.48
C ILE A 89 19.40 -6.75 27.00
N LYS A 90 18.18 -6.65 27.58
CA LYS A 90 17.98 -6.73 29.04
C LYS A 90 18.41 -8.08 29.60
N GLU A 91 18.15 -9.16 28.88
CA GLU A 91 18.58 -10.50 29.27
C GLU A 91 20.11 -10.64 29.22
N ILE A 92 20.77 -10.12 28.18
CA ILE A 92 22.24 -10.08 28.12
C ILE A 92 22.82 -9.25 29.27
N ASP A 93 22.22 -8.09 29.59
CA ASP A 93 22.65 -7.27 30.73
C ASP A 93 22.49 -8.02 32.07
N ARG A 94 21.44 -8.85 32.23
CA ARG A 94 21.28 -9.74 33.38
C ARG A 94 22.41 -10.78 33.45
N GLN A 95 22.69 -11.47 32.34
CA GLN A 95 23.74 -12.48 32.26
C GLN A 95 25.13 -11.89 32.54
N ILE A 96 25.42 -10.67 32.07
CA ILE A 96 26.67 -9.97 32.38
C ILE A 96 26.81 -9.75 33.89
N ARG A 97 25.75 -9.27 34.57
CA ARG A 97 25.77 -9.04 36.02
C ARG A 97 25.98 -10.34 36.80
N GLU A 98 25.31 -11.41 36.40
CA GLU A 98 25.46 -12.73 37.02
C GLU A 98 26.85 -13.31 36.83
N THR A 99 27.39 -13.24 35.60
CA THR A 99 28.75 -13.72 35.29
C THR A 99 29.80 -12.93 36.07
N ARG A 100 29.64 -11.60 36.18
CA ARG A 100 30.53 -10.75 37.00
C ARG A 100 30.47 -11.12 38.48
N ARG A 101 29.28 -11.42 39.01
CA ARG A 101 29.12 -11.86 40.40
C ARG A 101 29.78 -13.23 40.63
N ALA A 102 29.60 -14.17 39.70
CA ALA A 102 30.25 -15.48 39.76
C ALA A 102 31.78 -15.36 39.69
N ALA A 103 32.30 -14.47 38.84
CA ALA A 103 33.74 -14.18 38.76
C ALA A 103 34.33 -13.68 40.08
N LEU A 104 33.60 -12.86 40.83
CA LEU A 104 34.03 -12.37 42.15
C LEU A 104 34.08 -13.49 43.20
N ALA A 105 33.17 -14.46 43.10
CA ALA A 105 33.09 -15.61 44.02
C ALA A 105 34.03 -16.77 43.64
N ALA A 106 34.69 -16.71 42.47
CA ALA A 106 35.52 -17.79 41.96
C ALA A 106 36.79 -18.01 42.80
N PRO A 107 37.07 -19.25 43.27
CA PRO A 107 38.23 -19.58 44.11
C PRO A 107 39.57 -19.58 43.36
N THR A 108 39.58 -19.86 42.06
CA THR A 108 40.82 -20.02 41.28
C THR A 108 41.03 -18.92 40.24
N LEU A 109 42.29 -18.67 39.87
CA LEU A 109 42.63 -17.72 38.81
C LEU A 109 42.05 -18.15 37.46
N ASP A 110 42.09 -19.45 37.15
CA ASP A 110 41.56 -19.99 35.89
C ASP A 110 40.05 -19.76 35.76
N GLU A 111 39.28 -19.99 36.83
CA GLU A 111 37.84 -19.70 36.84
C GLU A 111 37.55 -18.20 36.70
N LYS A 112 38.34 -17.32 37.36
CA LYS A 112 38.22 -15.86 37.17
C LYS A 112 38.48 -15.46 35.72
N LEU A 113 39.49 -16.05 35.09
CA LEU A 113 39.88 -15.74 33.71
C LEU A 113 38.84 -16.25 32.70
N ALA A 114 38.27 -17.43 32.94
CA ALA A 114 37.15 -17.96 32.17
C ALA A 114 35.91 -17.05 32.27
N ALA A 115 35.55 -16.60 33.48
CA ALA A 115 34.42 -15.71 33.69
C ALA A 115 34.64 -14.33 33.02
N GLN A 116 35.86 -13.78 33.03
CA GLN A 116 36.18 -12.55 32.29
C GLN A 116 36.02 -12.71 30.78
N LYS A 117 36.47 -13.85 30.21
CA LYS A 117 36.25 -14.16 28.78
C LYS A 117 34.76 -14.21 28.44
N GLN A 118 33.96 -14.84 29.31
CA GLN A 118 32.51 -14.91 29.13
C GLN A 118 31.83 -13.54 29.19
N VAL A 119 32.23 -12.67 30.13
CA VAL A 119 31.74 -11.28 30.18
C VAL A 119 32.05 -10.54 28.88
N ARG A 120 33.28 -10.67 28.36
CA ARG A 120 33.67 -10.02 27.10
C ARG A 120 32.86 -10.53 25.90
N ALA A 121 32.56 -11.83 25.86
CA ALA A 121 31.70 -12.41 24.84
C ALA A 121 30.26 -11.87 24.91
N LEU A 122 29.68 -11.78 26.12
CA LEU A 122 28.35 -11.21 26.32
C LEU A 122 28.29 -9.71 25.96
N GLU A 123 29.32 -8.94 26.29
CA GLU A 123 29.43 -7.53 25.90
C GLU A 123 29.50 -7.35 24.38
N SER A 124 30.25 -8.20 23.69
CA SER A 124 30.27 -8.24 22.23
C SER A 124 28.91 -8.58 21.64
N HIS A 125 28.21 -9.58 22.21
CA HIS A 125 26.87 -9.96 21.78
C HIS A 125 25.87 -8.81 21.95
N ARG A 126 25.89 -8.11 23.09
CA ARG A 126 25.09 -6.90 23.35
C ARG A 126 25.36 -5.79 22.32
N ALA A 127 26.62 -5.55 21.98
CA ALA A 127 26.98 -4.54 20.99
C ALA A 127 26.42 -4.89 19.59
N THR A 128 26.45 -6.18 19.22
CA THR A 128 25.85 -6.65 17.96
C THR A 128 24.33 -6.50 17.97
N ARG A 129 23.64 -6.85 19.07
CA ARG A 129 22.18 -6.66 19.18
C ARG A 129 21.76 -5.19 19.10
N ARG A 130 22.55 -4.28 19.68
CA ARG A 130 22.33 -2.83 19.51
C ARG A 130 22.52 -2.35 18.09
N ARG A 131 23.51 -2.88 17.36
CA ARG A 131 23.69 -2.55 15.93
C ARG A 131 22.50 -3.04 15.10
N ALA A 132 22.03 -4.26 15.35
CA ALA A 132 20.85 -4.80 14.69
C ALA A 132 19.61 -3.91 14.90
N LEU A 133 19.44 -3.28 16.07
CA LEU A 133 18.34 -2.34 16.30
C LEU A 133 18.35 -1.17 15.30
N PHE A 134 19.53 -0.59 15.04
CA PHE A 134 19.66 0.51 14.09
C PHE A 134 19.47 0.04 12.66
N GLU A 135 20.07 -1.08 12.28
CA GLU A 135 19.92 -1.67 10.94
C GLU A 135 18.45 -1.96 10.60
N HIS A 136 17.70 -2.47 11.58
CA HIS A 136 16.28 -2.73 11.42
C HIS A 136 15.43 -1.46 11.37
N GLN A 137 15.78 -0.43 12.14
CA GLN A 137 15.12 0.89 12.03
C GLN A 137 15.30 1.47 10.65
N ASP A 138 16.52 1.43 10.12
CA ASP A 138 16.83 1.89 8.76
C ASP A 138 16.04 1.08 7.70
N GLU A 139 15.86 -0.24 7.90
CA GLU A 139 15.04 -1.08 7.01
C GLU A 139 13.55 -0.68 7.03
N ILE A 140 12.99 -0.41 8.22
CA ILE A 140 11.61 0.04 8.36
C ILE A 140 11.40 1.38 7.68
N ASP A 141 12.31 2.32 7.87
CA ASP A 141 12.23 3.65 7.29
C ASP A 141 12.38 3.60 5.77
N ALA A 142 13.31 2.79 5.24
CA ALA A 142 13.43 2.56 3.80
C ALA A 142 12.13 1.98 3.21
N ARG A 143 11.47 1.03 3.88
CA ARG A 143 10.19 0.48 3.41
C ARG A 143 9.05 1.50 3.47
N ARG A 144 9.06 2.42 4.44
CA ARG A 144 8.08 3.52 4.49
C ARG A 144 8.27 4.46 3.30
N ASP A 145 9.52 4.80 2.99
CA ASP A 145 9.83 5.63 1.83
C ASP A 145 9.41 4.95 0.51
N ASP A 146 9.66 3.64 0.38
CA ASP A 146 9.20 2.85 -0.77
C ASP A 146 7.66 2.85 -0.89
N LEU A 147 6.94 2.69 0.22
CA LEU A 147 5.47 2.72 0.26
C LEU A 147 4.92 4.10 -0.15
N ILE A 148 5.58 5.18 0.28
CA ILE A 148 5.24 6.55 -0.13
C ILE A 148 5.44 6.70 -1.64
N ALA A 149 6.62 6.32 -2.16
CA ALA A 149 6.94 6.43 -3.57
C ALA A 149 5.98 5.59 -4.45
N GLU A 150 5.60 4.39 -4.01
CA GLU A 150 4.62 3.56 -4.71
C GLU A 150 3.23 4.25 -4.75
N THR A 151 2.82 4.84 -3.63
CA THR A 151 1.53 5.53 -3.51
C THR A 151 1.50 6.81 -4.35
N GLU A 152 2.58 7.59 -4.34
CA GLU A 152 2.77 8.75 -5.21
C GLU A 152 2.75 8.34 -6.69
N GLY A 153 3.40 7.23 -7.07
CA GLY A 153 3.36 6.70 -8.42
C GLY A 153 1.94 6.32 -8.87
N LYS A 154 1.14 5.73 -7.98
CA LYS A 154 -0.28 5.41 -8.22
C LYS A 154 -1.15 6.67 -8.34
N LEU A 155 -0.87 7.70 -7.56
CA LEU A 155 -1.56 9.00 -7.63
C LEU A 155 -1.21 9.79 -8.91
N ALA A 156 0.07 9.73 -9.31
CA ALA A 156 0.57 10.38 -10.52
C ALA A 156 0.15 9.68 -11.82
N GLN A 157 -0.45 8.48 -11.73
CA GLN A 157 -0.97 7.75 -12.88
C GLN A 157 -2.05 8.60 -13.58
N GLN A 158 -1.66 9.18 -14.72
CA GLN A 158 -2.50 10.06 -15.51
C GLN A 158 -3.73 9.29 -16.01
N CYS A 159 -4.92 9.74 -15.59
CA CYS A 159 -6.17 9.23 -16.14
C CYS A 159 -6.36 9.84 -17.54
N ALA A 160 -6.24 9.03 -18.58
CA ALA A 160 -6.58 9.42 -19.94
C ALA A 160 -8.01 8.96 -20.28
N LEU A 161 -8.84 9.90 -20.73
CA LEU A 161 -10.15 9.57 -21.30
C LEU A 161 -10.00 9.48 -22.82
N ASN A 162 -10.27 8.32 -23.40
CA ASN A 162 -10.26 8.13 -24.84
C ASN A 162 -11.68 7.85 -25.37
N PRO A 163 -12.29 8.76 -26.15
CA PRO A 163 -13.56 8.50 -26.79
C PRO A 163 -13.43 7.35 -27.80
N LEU A 164 -14.11 6.23 -27.55
CA LEU A 164 -14.05 5.07 -28.45
C LEU A 164 -14.94 5.25 -29.69
N PHE A 165 -16.20 5.63 -29.48
CA PHE A 165 -17.16 5.93 -30.55
C PHE A 165 -18.42 6.60 -29.97
N THR A 166 -19.19 7.25 -30.84
CA THR A 166 -20.52 7.78 -30.55
C THR A 166 -21.51 7.11 -31.50
N ILE A 167 -22.60 6.56 -30.97
CA ILE A 167 -23.66 5.95 -31.78
C ILE A 167 -25.02 6.58 -31.48
N ARG A 168 -25.85 6.67 -32.51
CA ARG A 168 -27.29 6.90 -32.37
C ARG A 168 -27.98 5.56 -32.53
N TRP A 169 -28.94 5.27 -31.66
CA TRP A 169 -29.63 3.99 -31.61
C TRP A 169 -31.14 4.19 -31.73
N GLN A 170 -31.82 3.14 -32.16
CA GLN A 170 -33.28 3.03 -32.16
C GLN A 170 -33.62 1.59 -31.78
N ILE A 171 -34.54 1.43 -30.83
CA ILE A 171 -35.11 0.12 -30.49
C ILE A 171 -36.36 -0.06 -31.36
N LEU A 172 -36.43 -1.20 -32.06
CA LEU A 172 -37.54 -1.60 -32.93
C LEU A 172 -38.40 -2.65 -32.25
#